data_AF-A0A803KNV2-F1
#
_entry.id   AF-A0A803KNV2-F1
#
_cell.length_a   1.000
_cell.length_b   1.000
_cell.length_c   1.000
_cell.angle_alpha   90.00
_cell.angle_beta   90.00
_cell.angle_gamma   90.00
#
_symmetry.space_group_name_H-M   'P 1'
#
loop_
_entity.id
_entity.type
_entity.pdbx_description
1 polymer ?
#
loop_
_entity_poly.entity_id
_entity_poly.type
_entity_poly.pdbx_seq_one_letter_code
_entity_poly.pdbx_strand_id
1 'polypeptide(L)'
;MLSLDPLPSAMDFNHLFIAISKMRPQKHHSVVISLSRQLELSGFRPNKNSLGSLTNCYCHLGRVDFGFSLLGKRIKLGYEPDIVIFTTLINGLIDENCNNVDKAVKLLDKIVKLGIQPNVVTYGVIV
;
A
#
# COMPACT_ATOMS: atom_id res chain seq x y z
N MET A 1 -12.54 -8.57 22.72
CA MET A 1 -12.13 -9.52 21.66
C MET A 1 -13.28 -9.59 20.67
N LEU A 2 -13.10 -9.11 19.45
CA LEU A 2 -14.10 -9.29 18.40
C LEU A 2 -13.98 -10.73 17.89
N SER A 3 -14.89 -11.62 18.30
CA SER A 3 -15.02 -12.94 17.69
C SER A 3 -15.78 -12.77 16.38
N LEU A 4 -15.07 -12.81 15.26
CA LEU A 4 -15.66 -12.86 13.93
C LEU A 4 -15.83 -14.33 13.54
N ASP A 5 -17.02 -14.87 13.82
CA ASP A 5 -17.45 -16.17 13.34
C ASP A 5 -18.84 -16.04 12.69
N PRO A 6 -19.01 -16.37 11.39
CA PRO A 6 -18.01 -16.93 10.48
C PRO A 6 -16.95 -15.91 10.03
N LEU A 7 -15.75 -16.38 9.67
CA LEU A 7 -14.68 -15.55 9.14
C LEU A 7 -15.16 -14.80 7.87
N PRO A 8 -14.97 -13.47 7.78
CA PRO A 8 -15.24 -12.73 6.55
C PRO A 8 -14.43 -13.28 5.38
N SER A 9 -14.97 -13.22 4.17
CA SER A 9 -14.24 -13.65 2.98
C SER A 9 -13.11 -12.67 2.62
N ALA A 10 -12.16 -13.12 1.79
CA ALA A 10 -11.13 -12.24 1.21
C ALA A 10 -11.70 -10.99 0.51
N MET A 11 -12.91 -11.10 -0.04
CA MET A 11 -13.61 -9.97 -0.66
C MET A 11 -14.18 -9.02 0.39
N ASP A 12 -14.76 -9.55 1.47
CA ASP A 12 -15.28 -8.74 2.58
C ASP A 12 -14.16 -7.91 3.23
N PHE A 13 -12.96 -8.48 3.36
CA PHE A 13 -11.78 -7.76 3.86
C PHE A 13 -11.34 -6.62 2.93
N ASN A 14 -11.30 -6.84 1.62
CA ASN A 14 -10.96 -5.80 0.67
C ASN A 14 -12.00 -4.67 0.67
N HIS A 15 -13.29 -5.02 0.73
CA HIS A 15 -14.38 -4.04 0.85
C HIS A 15 -14.28 -3.24 2.15
N LEU A 16 -13.96 -3.88 3.27
CA LEU A 16 -13.81 -3.22 4.56
C LEU A 16 -12.63 -2.23 4.56
N PHE A 17 -11.48 -2.62 4.00
CA PHE A 17 -10.32 -1.71 3.89
C PHE A 17 -10.59 -0.53 2.95
N ILE A 18 -11.24 -0.77 1.82
CA ILE A 18 -11.65 0.31 0.92
C ILE A 18 -12.66 1.23 1.62
N ALA A 19 -13.60 0.69 2.40
CA ALA A 19 -14.56 1.49 3.16
C ALA A 19 -13.86 2.34 4.23
N ILE A 20 -13.06 1.73 5.11
CA ILE A 20 -12.35 2.41 6.21
C ILE A 20 -11.37 3.46 5.68
N SER A 21 -10.65 3.18 4.58
CA SER A 21 -9.74 4.16 3.96
C SER A 21 -10.46 5.36 3.33
N LYS A 22 -11.76 5.26 3.05
CA LYS A 22 -12.60 6.31 2.45
C LYS A 22 -13.49 7.05 3.47
N MET A 23 -13.59 6.59 4.71
CA MET A 23 -14.37 7.27 5.76
C MET A 23 -13.79 8.67 6.07
N ARG A 24 -14.67 9.66 6.21
CA ARG A 24 -14.36 11.07 6.56
C ARG A 24 -14.90 11.37 7.97
N PRO A 25 -14.30 12.29 8.75
CA PRO A 25 -13.33 13.33 8.34
C PRO A 25 -11.86 12.87 8.34
N GLN A 26 -11.54 11.72 8.94
CA GLN A 26 -10.16 11.22 9.05
C GLN A 26 -10.02 9.84 8.41
N LYS A 27 -9.00 9.68 7.56
CA LYS A 27 -8.65 8.37 7.00
C LYS A 27 -8.01 7.52 8.11
N HIS A 28 -8.66 6.43 8.50
CA HIS A 28 -8.21 5.58 9.61
C HIS A 28 -7.12 4.56 9.19
N HIS A 29 -6.02 5.05 8.61
CA HIS A 29 -4.91 4.21 8.12
C HIS A 29 -4.34 3.28 9.20
N SER A 30 -4.25 3.74 10.45
CA SER A 30 -3.81 2.96 11.61
C SER A 30 -4.73 1.77 11.93
N VAL A 31 -6.04 1.93 11.75
CA VAL A 31 -7.04 0.87 11.96
C VAL A 31 -6.92 -0.20 10.88
N VAL A 32 -6.79 0.20 9.61
CA VAL A 32 -6.56 -0.72 8.48
C VAL A 32 -5.34 -1.60 8.73
N ILE A 33 -4.22 -0.98 9.14
CA ILE A 33 -2.98 -1.70 9.45
C ILE A 33 -3.17 -2.67 10.64
N SER A 34 -3.77 -2.19 11.72
CA SER A 34 -3.97 -3.00 12.94
C SER A 34 -4.86 -4.21 12.67
N LEU A 35 -5.96 -4.02 11.92
CA LEU A 35 -6.86 -5.08 11.53
C LEU A 35 -6.17 -6.07 10.60
N SER A 36 -5.44 -5.61 9.59
CA SER A 36 -4.70 -6.50 8.69
C SER A 36 -3.71 -7.39 9.45
N ARG A 37 -2.99 -6.85 10.43
CA ARG A 37 -2.08 -7.63 11.26
C ARG A 37 -2.83 -8.71 12.06
N GLN A 38 -3.99 -8.38 12.64
CA GLN A 38 -4.80 -9.36 13.35
C GLN A 38 -5.26 -10.49 12.43
N LEU A 39 -5.71 -10.15 11.22
CA LEU A 39 -6.17 -11.15 10.23
C LEU A 39 -5.04 -12.08 9.77
N GLU A 40 -3.84 -11.54 9.56
CA GLU A 40 -2.67 -12.35 9.23
C GLU A 40 -2.32 -13.32 10.38
N LEU A 41 -2.41 -12.87 11.63
CA LEU A 41 -2.21 -13.73 12.81
C LEU A 41 -3.29 -14.82 12.93
N SER A 42 -4.50 -14.55 12.44
CA SER A 42 -5.59 -15.53 12.33
C SER A 42 -5.43 -16.47 11.12
N GLY A 43 -4.31 -16.42 10.39
CA GLY A 43 -4.02 -17.31 9.27
C GLY A 43 -4.49 -16.81 7.90
N PHE A 44 -5.06 -15.61 7.82
CA PHE A 44 -5.50 -15.04 6.56
C PHE A 44 -4.29 -14.59 5.71
N ARG A 45 -4.23 -15.05 4.45
CA ARG A 45 -3.18 -14.65 3.52
C ARG A 45 -3.56 -13.38 2.76
N PRO A 46 -2.77 -12.31 2.84
CA PRO A 46 -3.05 -11.09 2.10
C PRO A 46 -2.92 -11.32 0.59
N ASN A 47 -3.85 -10.74 -0.18
CA ASN A 47 -3.81 -10.77 -1.63
C ASN A 47 -3.11 -9.51 -2.20
N LYS A 48 -2.92 -9.49 -3.52
CA LYS A 48 -2.32 -8.38 -4.27
C LYS A 48 -2.91 -7.00 -3.88
N ASN A 49 -4.23 -6.92 -3.74
CA ASN A 49 -4.97 -5.67 -3.48
C ASN A 49 -4.85 -5.24 -2.02
N SER A 50 -4.91 -6.20 -1.08
CA SER A 50 -4.70 -5.94 0.35
C SER A 50 -3.32 -5.35 0.60
N LEU A 51 -2.28 -5.92 -0.03
CA LEU A 51 -0.91 -5.40 0.08
C LEU A 51 -0.76 -3.99 -0.49
N GLY A 52 -1.39 -3.70 -1.64
CA GLY A 52 -1.40 -2.35 -2.20
C GLY A 52 -2.10 -1.33 -1.30
N SER A 53 -3.24 -1.72 -0.71
CA SER A 53 -3.98 -0.89 0.23
C SER A 53 -3.17 -0.59 1.50
N LEU A 54 -2.47 -1.59 2.03
CA LEU A 54 -1.59 -1.41 3.18
C LEU A 54 -0.39 -0.52 2.86
N THR A 55 0.24 -0.68 1.69
CA THR A 55 1.32 0.20 1.25
C THR A 55 0.84 1.65 1.21
N ASN A 56 -0.34 1.92 0.65
CA ASN A 56 -0.91 3.27 0.64
C ASN A 56 -1.15 3.81 2.06
N CYS A 57 -1.64 2.97 2.98
CA CYS A 57 -1.85 3.37 4.37
C CYS A 57 -0.53 3.72 5.08
N TYR A 58 0.52 2.94 4.87
CA TYR A 58 1.83 3.22 5.45
C TYR A 58 2.47 4.49 4.85
N CYS A 59 2.35 4.69 3.54
CA CYS A 59 2.80 5.92 2.87
C CYS A 59 2.13 7.18 3.44
N HIS A 60 0.80 7.17 3.61
CA HIS A 60 0.07 8.28 4.23
C HIS A 60 0.38 8.51 5.71
N LEU A 61 1.03 7.56 6.38
CA LEU A 61 1.51 7.71 7.76
C LEU A 61 2.99 8.12 7.82
N GLY A 62 3.60 8.51 6.69
CA GLY A 62 5.03 8.82 6.60
C GLY A 62 5.95 7.61 6.78
N ARG A 63 5.40 6.39 6.74
CA ARG A 63 6.10 5.12 6.98
C ARG A 63 6.40 4.37 5.70
N VAL A 64 7.02 5.07 4.75
CA VAL A 64 7.32 4.52 3.41
C VAL A 64 8.27 3.32 3.48
N ASP A 65 9.08 3.22 4.52
CA ASP A 65 9.91 2.04 4.85
C ASP A 65 9.09 0.75 4.93
N PHE A 66 7.92 0.80 5.58
CA PHE A 66 6.99 -0.33 5.62
C PHE A 66 6.29 -0.53 4.27
N GLY A 67 6.05 0.54 3.52
CA GLY A 67 5.57 0.45 2.14
C GLY A 67 6.49 -0.41 1.25
N PHE A 68 7.81 -0.19 1.31
CA PHE A 68 8.79 -1.01 0.60
C PHE A 68 8.85 -2.44 1.13
N SER A 69 8.70 -2.64 2.43
CA SER A 69 8.64 -3.97 3.04
C SER A 69 7.46 -4.79 2.49
N LEU A 70 6.31 -4.13 2.28
CA LEU A 70 5.13 -4.75 1.66
C LEU A 70 5.32 -5.03 0.17
N LEU A 71 6.07 -4.21 -0.57
CA LEU A 71 6.50 -4.54 -1.93
C LEU A 71 7.35 -5.82 -1.94
N GLY A 72 8.31 -5.95 -1.03
CA GLY A 72 9.11 -7.17 -0.87
C GLY A 72 8.24 -8.40 -0.54
N LYS A 73 7.28 -8.25 0.38
CA LYS A 73 6.29 -9.30 0.70
C LYS A 73 5.46 -9.67 -0.52
N ARG A 74 5.02 -8.70 -1.31
CA ARG A 74 4.24 -8.90 -2.54
C ARG A 74 5.01 -9.76 -3.54
N ILE A 75 6.30 -9.44 -3.77
CA ILE A 75 7.20 -10.24 -4.62
C ILE A 75 7.37 -11.66 -4.07
N LYS A 76 7.62 -11.80 -2.75
CA LYS A 76 7.79 -13.11 -2.10
C LYS A 76 6.57 -14.01 -2.23
N LEU A 77 5.37 -13.43 -2.30
CA LEU A 77 4.12 -14.15 -2.49
C LEU A 77 3.81 -14.44 -3.98
N GLY A 78 4.71 -14.08 -4.90
CA GLY A 78 4.55 -14.31 -6.33
C GLY A 78 3.67 -13.29 -7.05
N TYR A 79 3.32 -12.18 -6.39
CA TYR A 79 2.55 -11.11 -7.02
C TYR A 79 3.49 -10.12 -7.71
N GLU A 80 3.38 -10.00 -9.04
CA GLU A 80 4.19 -9.06 -9.81
C GLU A 80 3.94 -7.62 -9.38
N PRO A 81 4.99 -6.82 -9.11
CA PRO A 81 4.87 -5.37 -8.97
C PRO A 81 4.32 -4.74 -10.24
N ASP A 82 3.38 -3.81 -10.09
CA ASP A 82 2.82 -3.03 -11.19
C ASP A 82 3.09 -1.54 -11.00
N ILE A 83 2.79 -0.73 -12.02
CA ILE A 83 3.00 0.71 -11.94
C ILE A 83 2.23 1.37 -10.79
N VAL A 84 1.11 0.77 -10.37
CA VAL A 84 0.28 1.29 -9.27
C VAL A 84 1.05 1.25 -7.96
N ILE A 85 1.65 0.12 -7.58
CA ILE A 85 2.40 0.02 -6.32
C ILE A 85 3.61 0.96 -6.29
N PHE A 86 4.28 1.16 -7.42
CA PHE A 86 5.39 2.11 -7.52
C PHE A 86 4.94 3.55 -7.44
N THR A 87 3.83 3.90 -8.10
CA THR A 87 3.24 5.24 -8.02
C THR A 87 2.85 5.56 -6.57
N THR A 88 2.28 4.60 -5.84
CA THR A 88 1.98 4.76 -4.40
C THR A 88 3.22 5.04 -3.57
N LEU A 89 4.32 4.31 -3.81
CA LEU A 89 5.58 4.50 -3.09
C LEU A 89 6.24 5.84 -3.42
N ILE A 90 6.24 6.23 -4.70
CA ILE A 90 6.73 7.54 -5.16
C ILE A 90 5.95 8.65 -4.48
N ASN A 91 4.61 8.57 -4.47
CA ASN A 91 3.75 9.55 -3.80
C ASN A 91 4.06 9.63 -2.31
N GLY A 92 4.21 8.50 -1.63
CA GLY A 92 4.59 8.48 -0.22
C GLY A 92 5.97 9.09 0.05
N LEU A 93 6.93 8.97 -0.86
CA LEU A 93 8.27 9.55 -0.69
C LEU A 93 8.25 11.07 -0.74
N ILE A 94 7.41 11.67 -1.59
CA ILE A 94 7.32 13.13 -1.75
C ILE A 94 6.25 13.79 -0.86
N ASP A 95 5.41 12.98 -0.21
CA ASP A 95 4.41 13.44 0.74
C ASP A 95 5.06 14.34 1.80
N GLU A 96 4.29 15.31 2.31
CA GLU A 96 4.75 16.32 3.28
C GLU A 96 5.43 15.71 4.52
N ASN A 97 5.03 14.49 4.90
CA ASN A 97 5.59 13.78 6.05
C ASN A 97 7.00 13.18 5.80
N CYS A 98 7.44 13.08 4.54
CA CYS A 98 8.71 12.47 4.14
C CYS A 98 9.64 13.42 3.38
N ASN A 99 9.08 14.23 2.46
CA ASN A 99 9.78 15.20 1.61
C ASN A 99 11.10 14.67 1.01
N ASN A 100 11.09 13.44 0.49
CA ASN A 100 12.26 12.72 0.00
C ASN A 100 12.25 12.60 -1.54
N VAL A 101 12.27 13.75 -2.20
CA VAL A 101 12.19 13.88 -3.67
C VAL A 101 13.32 13.11 -4.37
N ASP A 102 14.55 13.16 -3.84
CA ASP A 102 15.69 12.43 -4.42
C ASP A 102 15.45 10.92 -4.52
N LYS A 103 14.85 10.31 -3.49
CA LYS A 103 14.51 8.88 -3.52
C LYS A 103 13.35 8.61 -4.47
N ALA A 104 12.39 9.52 -4.60
CA ALA A 104 11.28 9.39 -5.53
C ALA A 104 11.76 9.37 -6.98
N VAL A 105 12.65 10.30 -7.36
CA VAL A 105 13.27 10.36 -8.69
C VAL A 105 14.10 9.10 -8.97
N LYS A 106 14.94 8.67 -8.01
CA LYS A 106 15.71 7.42 -8.15
C LYS A 106 14.83 6.19 -8.33
N LEU A 107 13.68 6.15 -7.65
CA LEU A 107 12.72 5.05 -7.82
C LEU A 107 12.07 5.10 -9.21
N LEU A 108 11.69 6.29 -9.69
CA LEU A 108 11.16 6.46 -11.05
C LEU A 108 12.16 5.95 -12.10
N ASP A 109 13.42 6.36 -12.02
CA ASP A 109 14.47 5.90 -12.93
C ASP A 109 14.65 4.38 -12.90
N LYS A 110 14.55 3.80 -11.70
CA LYS A 110 14.68 2.35 -11.52
C LYS A 110 13.53 1.60 -12.19
N ILE A 111 12.28 2.05 -12.06
CA ILE A 111 11.14 1.36 -12.66
C ILE A 111 11.16 1.45 -14.19
N VAL A 112 11.61 2.58 -14.75
CA VAL A 112 11.84 2.74 -16.19
C VAL A 112 12.89 1.75 -16.69
N LYS A 113 14.03 1.63 -15.98
CA LYS A 113 15.09 0.65 -16.31
C LYS A 113 14.64 -0.80 -16.20
N LEU A 114 13.63 -1.09 -15.38
CA LEU A 114 12.99 -2.40 -15.27
C LEU A 114 11.95 -2.66 -16.38
N GLY A 115 11.74 -1.72 -17.31
CA GLY A 115 10.76 -1.84 -18.39
C GLY A 115 9.32 -1.53 -17.97
N ILE A 116 9.09 -1.05 -16.74
CA ILE A 116 7.78 -0.65 -16.26
C ILE A 116 7.54 0.79 -16.70
N GLN A 117 6.57 1.00 -17.57
CA GLN A 117 6.27 2.34 -18.09
C GLN A 117 5.46 3.16 -17.08
N PRO A 118 5.98 4.31 -16.61
CA PRO A 118 5.20 5.28 -15.85
C PRO A 118 4.09 5.88 -16.71
N ASN A 119 2.96 6.22 -16.07
CA ASN A 119 1.84 6.87 -16.75
C ASN A 119 1.66 8.32 -16.26
N VAL A 120 0.65 9.00 -16.80
CA VAL A 120 0.33 10.40 -16.45
C VAL A 120 0.11 10.57 -14.93
N VAL A 121 -0.45 9.56 -14.26
CA VAL A 121 -0.64 9.60 -12.80
C VAL A 121 0.71 9.55 -12.08
N THR A 122 1.65 8.70 -12.52
CA THR A 122 2.99 8.63 -11.93
C THR A 122 3.76 9.93 -12.08
N TYR A 123 3.70 10.56 -13.26
CA TYR A 123 4.36 11.85 -13.47
C TYR A 123 3.66 12.99 -12.73
N GLY A 124 2.32 13.01 -12.71
CA GLY A 124 1.55 14.03 -12.01
C GLY A 124 1.69 13.99 -10.48
N VAL A 125 2.23 12.90 -9.93
CA VAL A 125 2.63 12.85 -8.52
C VAL A 125 3.90 13.69 -8.30
N ILE A 126 4.86 13.68 -9.22
CA ILE A 126 6.19 14.31 -9.02
C ILE A 126 6.19 15.83 -9.34
N VAL A 127 5.21 16.31 -10.12
CA VAL A 127 5.04 17.71 -10.53
C VAL A 127 4.24 18.48 -9.48
#